data_AF-A0AAJ6VXK5-F1
#
_entry.id   AF-A0AAJ6VXK5-F1
#
_cell.length_a   1.000
_cell.length_b   1.000
_cell.length_c   1.000
_cell.angle_alpha   90.00
_cell.angle_beta   90.00
_cell.angle_gamma   90.00
#
_symmetry.space_group_name_H-M   'P 1'
#
loop_
_entity.id
_entity.type
_entity.pdbx_description
1 polymer ?
#
loop_
_entity_poly.entity_id
_entity_poly.type
_entity_poly.pdbx_seq_one_letter_code
_entity_poly.pdbx_strand_id
1 'polypeptide(L)'
;MGIESPTETSESTAKEDLREFFENNIQRLENGRYMVSLPFKDNIRFLGDNENIARGSLKRFLFKNRNKSELIAAVDREMENYLKCGYAEPAAPKKPDELVHYLPILPVVKQSSAQSTPKVRVIKDAGARREDEAALNDVLHGGANLLPDVIKVLLRFRQDEIAVTCDIEKAFLQYRIHPDHRTFLRYFWPQGISKNPQAPISSFALVSDRDPRVQQAF
;
A
#
# COMPACT_ATOMS: atom_id res chain seq x y z
N MET A 1 27.70 -28.08 -22.22
CA MET A 1 27.62 -26.75 -21.57
C MET A 1 26.18 -26.28 -21.72
N GLY A 2 25.22 -26.75 -20.92
CA GLY A 2 25.14 -26.57 -19.48
C GLY A 2 24.00 -25.59 -19.21
N ILE A 3 22.77 -25.96 -19.58
CA ILE A 3 21.56 -25.29 -19.13
C ILE A 3 21.21 -25.90 -17.78
N GLU A 4 21.65 -25.27 -16.71
CA GLU A 4 21.20 -25.64 -15.36
C GLU A 4 19.80 -25.07 -15.15
N SER A 5 18.83 -25.95 -14.88
CA SER A 5 17.52 -25.57 -14.40
C SER A 5 17.67 -24.86 -13.04
N PRO A 6 16.89 -23.80 -12.75
CA PRO A 6 16.86 -23.24 -11.41
C PRO A 6 16.45 -24.33 -10.42
N THR A 7 17.20 -24.44 -9.33
CA THR A 7 17.08 -25.45 -8.29
C THR A 7 15.64 -25.51 -7.73
N GLU A 8 14.83 -26.47 -8.20
CA GLU A 8 13.43 -26.65 -7.77
C GLU A 8 13.30 -26.83 -6.25
N THR A 9 14.35 -27.35 -5.60
CA THR A 9 14.41 -27.61 -4.16
C THR A 9 14.46 -26.35 -3.29
N SER A 10 15.07 -25.25 -3.74
CA SER A 10 15.14 -24.00 -2.94
C SER A 10 13.85 -23.19 -3.02
N GLU A 11 13.14 -23.26 -4.16
CA GLU A 11 11.84 -22.60 -4.32
C GLU A 11 10.71 -23.32 -3.57
N SER A 12 10.77 -24.64 -3.43
CA SER A 12 9.75 -25.40 -2.68
C SER A 12 9.80 -25.09 -1.18
N THR A 13 11.00 -25.03 -0.59
CA THR A 13 11.17 -24.73 0.85
C THR A 13 10.75 -23.30 1.15
N ALA A 14 11.15 -22.32 0.34
CA ALA A 14 10.75 -20.92 0.50
C ALA A 14 9.23 -20.69 0.35
N LYS A 15 8.52 -21.56 -0.39
CA LYS A 15 7.05 -21.54 -0.49
C LYS A 15 6.38 -22.12 0.76
N GLU A 16 6.95 -23.17 1.36
CA GLU A 16 6.45 -23.76 2.59
C GLU A 16 6.68 -22.84 3.80
N ASP A 17 7.89 -22.27 3.94
CA ASP A 17 8.22 -21.31 5.00
C ASP A 17 7.30 -20.09 4.96
N LEU A 18 6.97 -19.62 3.76
CA LEU A 18 6.05 -18.49 3.57
C LEU A 18 4.60 -18.86 3.90
N ARG A 19 4.20 -20.11 3.63
CA ARG A 19 2.89 -20.61 4.02
C ARG A 19 2.78 -20.69 5.54
N GLU A 20 3.78 -21.28 6.20
CA GLU A 20 3.85 -21.33 7.66
C GLU A 20 3.85 -19.92 8.27
N PHE A 21 4.59 -18.99 7.68
CA PHE A 21 4.55 -17.58 8.06
C PHE A 21 3.11 -17.04 8.03
N PHE A 22 2.38 -17.22 6.93
CA PHE A 22 1.01 -16.71 6.82
C PHE A 22 0.05 -17.40 7.80
N GLU A 23 0.15 -18.70 8.00
CA GLU A 23 -0.67 -19.45 8.95
C GLU A 23 -0.46 -18.93 10.39
N ASN A 24 0.77 -18.53 10.73
CA ASN A 24 1.13 -18.03 12.07
C ASN A 24 0.95 -16.51 12.25
N ASN A 25 0.96 -15.71 11.17
CA ASN A 25 0.97 -14.25 11.23
C ASN A 25 -0.30 -13.57 10.69
N ILE A 26 -1.25 -14.34 10.15
CA ILE A 26 -2.58 -13.84 9.81
C ILE A 26 -3.51 -14.10 11.00
N GLN A 27 -3.99 -13.03 11.63
CA GLN A 27 -4.93 -13.12 12.74
C GLN A 27 -6.31 -12.62 12.31
N ARG A 28 -7.36 -13.39 12.59
CA ARG A 28 -8.73 -12.89 12.52
C ARG A 28 -9.08 -12.16 13.82
N LEU A 29 -9.46 -10.89 13.70
CA LEU A 29 -9.89 -10.03 14.79
C LEU A 29 -11.35 -10.31 15.17
N GLU A 30 -11.76 -9.87 16.35
CA GLU A 30 -13.14 -10.05 16.87
C GLU A 30 -14.21 -9.45 15.96
N ASN A 31 -13.89 -8.36 15.25
CA ASN A 31 -14.77 -7.73 14.28
C ASN A 31 -14.83 -8.46 12.92
N GLY A 32 -14.25 -9.65 12.82
CA GLY A 32 -14.23 -10.49 11.61
C GLY A 32 -13.21 -10.06 10.55
N ARG A 33 -12.44 -8.99 10.78
CA ARG A 33 -11.36 -8.54 9.89
C ARG A 33 -10.10 -9.37 10.10
N TYR A 34 -9.20 -9.27 9.12
CA TYR A 34 -7.89 -9.92 9.21
C TYR A 34 -6.81 -8.87 9.46
N MET A 35 -5.86 -9.22 10.31
CA MET A 35 -4.62 -8.50 10.53
C MET A 35 -3.47 -9.34 9.98
N VAL A 36 -2.52 -8.69 9.32
CA VAL A 36 -1.41 -9.33 8.63
C VAL A 36 -0.08 -8.66 8.99
N SER A 37 0.95 -9.47 9.11
CA SER A 37 2.35 -9.04 9.16
C SER A 37 2.95 -9.05 7.76
N LEU A 38 3.82 -8.08 7.47
CA LEU A 38 4.61 -8.07 6.24
C LEU A 38 5.60 -9.25 6.21
N PRO A 39 5.64 -10.06 5.13
CA PRO A 39 6.50 -11.23 5.03
C PRO A 39 7.93 -10.83 4.63
N PHE A 40 8.72 -10.39 5.60
CA PHE A 40 10.10 -9.96 5.38
C PHE A 40 11.02 -11.14 5.06
N LYS A 41 11.95 -10.91 4.14
CA LYS A 41 13.11 -11.77 3.85
C LYS A 41 14.26 -11.44 4.81
N ASP A 42 15.25 -12.32 4.87
CA ASP A 42 16.47 -12.15 5.69
C ASP A 42 17.30 -10.91 5.32
N ASN A 43 17.10 -10.36 4.12
CA ASN A 43 17.81 -9.20 3.61
C ASN A 43 17.19 -7.85 4.06
N ILE A 44 16.23 -7.85 5.00
CA ILE A 44 15.60 -6.62 5.54
C ILE A 44 16.60 -5.58 6.05
N ARG A 45 17.77 -6.00 6.55
CA ARG A 45 18.85 -5.10 6.99
C ARG A 45 19.38 -4.15 5.91
N PHE A 46 19.14 -4.46 4.64
CA PHE A 46 19.53 -3.62 3.49
C PHE A 46 18.40 -2.64 3.08
N LEU A 47 17.25 -2.66 3.75
CA LEU A 47 16.14 -1.76 3.47
C LEU A 47 16.57 -0.32 3.78
N GLY A 48 16.54 0.53 2.75
CA GLY A 48 16.79 1.97 2.90
C GLY A 48 15.67 2.68 3.63
N ASP A 49 15.95 3.77 4.36
CA ASP A 49 14.87 4.54 5.01
C ASP A 49 13.97 5.30 4.02
N ASN A 50 14.50 5.63 2.85
CA ASN A 50 13.88 6.47 1.83
C ASN A 50 13.33 7.84 2.30
N GLU A 51 13.73 8.37 3.46
CA GLU A 51 13.14 9.62 3.99
C GLU A 51 13.39 10.79 3.03
N ASN A 52 14.64 10.99 2.63
CA ASN A 52 15.03 12.07 1.72
C ASN A 52 14.38 11.93 0.34
N ILE A 53 14.24 10.69 -0.16
CA ILE A 53 13.58 10.42 -1.45
C ILE A 53 12.09 10.77 -1.35
N ALA A 54 11.40 10.31 -0.31
CA ALA A 54 9.98 10.57 -0.14
C ALA A 54 9.68 12.07 0.02
N ARG A 55 10.48 12.79 0.82
CA ARG A 55 10.34 14.26 0.98
C ARG A 55 10.68 15.00 -0.30
N GLY A 56 11.75 14.61 -1.00
CA GLY A 56 12.16 15.21 -2.27
C GLY A 56 11.11 15.05 -3.36
N SER A 57 10.58 13.83 -3.50
CA SER A 57 9.50 13.50 -4.44
C SER A 57 8.23 14.32 -4.14
N LEU A 58 7.82 14.40 -2.87
CA LEU A 58 6.69 15.23 -2.44
C LEU A 58 6.89 16.71 -2.79
N LYS A 59 8.04 17.29 -2.43
CA LYS A 59 8.36 18.70 -2.76
C LYS A 59 8.31 18.94 -4.26
N ARG A 60 8.87 18.04 -5.06
CA ARG A 60 8.85 18.11 -6.53
C ARG A 60 7.43 18.04 -7.07
N PHE A 61 6.60 17.13 -6.53
CA PHE A 61 5.18 17.02 -6.89
C PHE A 61 4.42 18.32 -6.61
N LEU A 62 4.57 18.87 -5.39
CA LEU A 62 3.92 20.11 -4.98
C LEU A 62 4.37 21.30 -5.83
N PHE A 63 5.68 21.45 -6.06
CA PHE A 63 6.23 22.52 -6.89
C PHE A 63 5.72 22.44 -8.33
N LYS A 64 5.76 21.25 -8.94
CA LYS A 64 5.31 21.03 -10.33
C LYS A 64 3.82 21.30 -10.51
N ASN A 65 3.01 21.07 -9.48
CA ASN A 65 1.55 21.17 -9.55
C ASN A 65 0.98 22.35 -8.75
N ARG A 66 1.80 23.31 -8.32
CA ARG A 66 1.39 24.47 -7.51
C ARG A 66 0.28 25.32 -8.13
N ASN A 67 0.20 25.35 -9.47
CA ASN A 67 -0.81 26.11 -10.21
C ASN A 67 -2.07 25.27 -10.54
N LYS A 68 -2.12 23.99 -10.13
CA LYS A 68 -3.24 23.07 -10.39
C LYS A 68 -4.03 22.85 -9.10
N SER A 69 -4.74 23.88 -8.65
CA SER A 69 -5.50 23.87 -7.39
C SER A 69 -6.46 22.68 -7.28
N GLU A 70 -7.16 22.35 -8.37
CA GLU A 70 -8.09 21.21 -8.42
C GLU A 70 -7.39 19.86 -8.17
N LEU A 71 -6.19 19.66 -8.74
CA LEU A 71 -5.42 18.44 -8.53
C LEU A 71 -4.95 18.34 -7.07
N ILE A 72 -4.39 19.41 -6.53
CA ILE A 72 -3.94 19.44 -5.13
C ILE A 72 -5.12 19.20 -4.19
N ALA A 73 -6.26 19.83 -4.43
CA ALA A 73 -7.48 19.62 -3.66
C ALA A 73 -8.00 18.18 -3.75
N ALA A 74 -7.95 17.55 -4.93
CA ALA A 74 -8.35 16.16 -5.10
C ALA A 74 -7.43 15.19 -4.36
N VAL A 75 -6.10 15.42 -4.39
CA VAL A 75 -5.14 14.62 -3.62
C VAL A 75 -5.34 14.80 -2.12
N ASP A 76 -5.45 16.05 -1.66
CA ASP A 76 -5.62 16.36 -0.24
C ASP A 76 -6.90 15.74 0.32
N ARG A 77 -7.99 15.79 -0.45
CA ARG A 77 -9.26 15.10 -0.11
C ARG A 77 -9.09 13.59 -0.01
N GLU A 78 -8.37 12.98 -0.94
CA GLU A 78 -8.12 11.53 -0.89
C GLU A 78 -7.26 11.16 0.34
N MET A 79 -6.24 11.96 0.67
CA MET A 79 -5.43 11.75 1.87
C MET A 79 -6.23 11.93 3.16
N GLU A 80 -7.13 12.93 3.21
CA GLU A 80 -8.05 13.13 4.31
C GLU A 80 -9.02 11.94 4.46
N ASN A 81 -9.54 11.40 3.34
CA ASN A 81 -10.38 10.21 3.35
C ASN A 81 -9.64 8.98 3.90
N TYR A 82 -8.35 8.82 3.60
CA TYR A 82 -7.53 7.74 4.17
C TYR A 82 -7.48 7.81 5.69
N LEU A 83 -7.32 9.00 6.26
CA LEU A 83 -7.30 9.21 7.70
C LEU A 83 -8.70 9.00 8.31
N LYS A 84 -9.74 9.62 7.74
CA LYS A 84 -11.14 9.50 8.21
C LYS A 84 -11.63 8.07 8.22
N CYS A 85 -11.25 7.27 7.22
CA CYS A 85 -11.66 5.89 7.13
C CYS A 85 -10.83 4.94 8.01
N GLY A 86 -9.73 5.39 8.64
CA GLY A 86 -8.84 4.52 9.42
C GLY A 86 -7.83 3.72 8.57
N TYR A 87 -7.64 4.10 7.31
CA TYR A 87 -6.65 3.47 6.43
C TYR A 87 -5.22 3.90 6.73
N ALA A 88 -5.06 5.08 7.34
CA ALA A 88 -3.78 5.60 7.80
C ALA A 88 -3.94 6.30 9.15
N GLU A 89 -2.84 6.41 9.87
CA GLU A 89 -2.74 7.14 11.14
C GLU A 89 -1.50 8.06 11.12
N PRO A 90 -1.44 9.12 11.94
CA PRO A 90 -0.20 9.85 12.17
C PRO A 90 0.91 8.90 12.60
N ALA A 91 2.08 8.97 11.96
CA ALA A 91 3.18 8.09 12.31
C ALA A 91 3.75 8.47 13.68
N ALA A 92 4.00 7.47 14.53
CA ALA A 92 4.68 7.68 15.79
C ALA A 92 6.09 8.25 15.56
N PRO A 93 6.62 9.07 16.50
CA PRO A 93 8.00 9.52 16.45
C PRO A 93 8.95 8.32 16.29
N LYS A 94 9.92 8.43 15.38
CA LYS A 94 10.95 7.41 15.18
C LYS A 94 11.71 7.21 16.50
N LYS A 95 11.77 5.98 16.99
CA LYS A 95 12.61 5.63 18.15
C LYS A 95 14.08 5.54 17.73
N PRO A 96 15.04 5.76 18.65
CA PRO A 96 16.44 5.47 18.37
C PRO A 96 16.60 4.03 17.86
N ASP A 97 17.41 3.86 16.81
CA ASP A 97 17.72 2.57 16.18
C ASP A 97 16.52 1.80 15.58
N GLU A 98 15.34 2.41 15.49
CA GLU A 98 14.19 1.82 14.80
C GLU A 98 14.41 1.80 13.28
N LEU A 99 14.28 0.62 12.69
CA LEU A 99 14.21 0.47 11.24
C LEU A 99 12.88 1.09 10.76
N VAL A 100 12.97 2.13 9.92
CA VAL A 100 11.81 2.84 9.37
C VAL A 100 11.93 2.90 7.86
N HIS A 101 10.80 2.94 7.16
CA HIS A 101 10.79 3.11 5.70
C HIS A 101 9.69 4.09 5.28
N TYR A 102 10.06 5.03 4.42
CA TYR A 102 9.17 6.05 3.87
C TYR A 102 8.90 5.81 2.39
N LEU A 103 7.63 5.59 2.06
CA LEU A 103 7.13 5.42 0.71
C LEU A 103 6.89 6.78 0.05
N PRO A 104 7.54 7.08 -1.09
CA PRO A 104 7.17 8.23 -1.90
C PRO A 104 5.74 8.11 -2.37
N ILE A 105 4.99 9.22 -2.36
CA ILE A 105 3.63 9.23 -2.90
C ILE A 105 3.63 9.58 -4.39
N LEU A 106 2.76 8.92 -5.15
CA LEU A 106 2.55 9.13 -6.58
C LEU A 106 1.06 9.30 -6.88
N PRO A 107 0.57 10.54 -6.97
CA PRO A 107 -0.81 10.80 -7.38
C PRO A 107 -1.04 10.50 -8.86
N VAL A 108 -1.96 9.58 -9.16
CA VAL A 108 -2.39 9.21 -10.50
C VAL A 108 -3.80 9.72 -10.75
N VAL A 109 -3.96 10.57 -11.76
CA VAL A 109 -5.26 11.12 -12.15
C VAL A 109 -5.94 10.18 -13.13
N LYS A 110 -7.14 9.70 -12.77
CA LYS A 110 -8.02 9.02 -13.71
C LYS A 110 -8.99 10.04 -14.28
N GLN A 111 -8.77 10.43 -15.53
CA GLN A 111 -9.72 11.28 -16.25
C GLN A 111 -11.00 10.49 -16.49
N SER A 112 -12.13 11.03 -16.03
CA SER A 112 -13.45 10.52 -16.34
C SER A 112 -14.20 11.65 -17.02
N SER A 113 -14.64 11.44 -18.26
CA SER A 113 -15.44 12.40 -19.02
C SER A 113 -16.79 12.72 -18.37
N ALA A 114 -17.22 11.91 -17.40
CA ALA A 114 -18.52 12.05 -16.72
C ALA A 114 -18.45 12.75 -15.35
N GLN A 115 -17.28 13.09 -14.82
CA GLN A 115 -17.13 13.68 -13.47
C GLN A 115 -16.44 15.04 -13.55
N SER A 116 -17.08 16.07 -12.98
CA SER A 116 -16.52 17.43 -12.89
C SER A 116 -15.28 17.52 -11.99
N THR A 117 -15.06 16.54 -11.09
CA THR A 117 -13.83 16.48 -10.28
C THR A 117 -12.95 15.30 -10.70
N PRO A 118 -11.63 15.50 -10.83
CA PRO A 118 -10.72 14.43 -11.22
C PRO A 118 -10.65 13.37 -10.11
N LYS A 119 -10.91 12.11 -10.46
CA LYS A 119 -10.70 10.98 -9.55
C LYS A 119 -9.21 10.69 -9.45
N VAL A 120 -8.64 10.83 -8.26
CA VAL A 120 -7.21 10.61 -8.02
C VAL A 120 -7.00 9.34 -7.20
N ARG A 121 -5.97 8.57 -7.55
CA ARG A 121 -5.44 7.47 -6.73
C ARG A 121 -4.05 7.86 -6.25
N VAL A 122 -3.83 7.83 -4.93
CA VAL A 122 -2.50 8.10 -4.35
C VAL A 122 -1.79 6.78 -4.11
N ILE A 123 -0.85 6.44 -5.01
CA ILE A 123 0.01 5.27 -4.91
C ILE A 123 1.14 5.59 -3.90
N LYS A 124 1.52 4.59 -3.12
CA LYS A 124 2.70 4.63 -2.24
C LYS A 124 3.73 3.72 -2.87
N ASP A 125 4.82 4.30 -3.37
CA ASP A 125 5.80 3.60 -4.20
C ASP A 125 6.75 2.76 -3.35
N ALA A 126 6.46 1.47 -3.26
CA ALA A 126 7.27 0.48 -2.55
C ALA A 126 8.47 -0.02 -3.36
N GLY A 127 8.64 0.43 -4.61
CA GLY A 127 9.78 0.10 -5.47
C GLY A 127 10.89 1.15 -5.45
N ALA A 128 10.62 2.34 -4.88
CA ALA A 128 11.61 3.40 -4.76
C ALA A 128 12.77 2.99 -3.84
N ARG A 129 13.99 3.36 -4.21
CA ARG A 129 15.22 3.10 -3.45
C ARG A 129 16.35 4.04 -3.87
N ARG A 130 17.36 4.16 -3.02
CA ARG A 130 18.70 4.67 -3.40
C ARG A 130 19.45 3.58 -4.17
N GLU A 131 20.52 3.95 -4.87
CA GLU A 131 21.28 3.03 -5.73
C GLU A 131 21.84 1.83 -4.95
N ASP A 132 22.33 2.06 -3.72
CA ASP A 132 22.98 1.05 -2.88
C ASP A 132 22.07 0.45 -1.79
N GLU A 133 20.76 0.65 -1.86
CA GLU A 133 19.80 0.20 -0.84
C GLU A 133 18.69 -0.66 -1.46
N ALA A 134 18.12 -1.58 -0.69
CA ALA A 134 16.97 -2.35 -1.13
C ALA A 134 15.68 -1.52 -1.02
N ALA A 135 14.76 -1.68 -1.98
CA ALA A 135 13.39 -1.19 -1.86
C ALA A 135 12.56 -2.10 -0.95
N LEU A 136 11.40 -1.62 -0.49
CA LEU A 136 10.48 -2.43 0.30
C LEU A 136 10.06 -3.71 -0.45
N ASN A 137 9.79 -3.61 -1.76
CA ASN A 137 9.45 -4.79 -2.57
C ASN A 137 10.59 -5.83 -2.66
N ASP A 138 11.86 -5.39 -2.53
CA ASP A 138 13.01 -6.30 -2.65
C ASP A 138 13.19 -7.14 -1.38
N VAL A 139 12.77 -6.61 -0.23
CA VAL A 139 12.89 -7.26 1.09
C VAL A 139 11.62 -7.99 1.55
N LEU A 140 10.57 -8.03 0.73
CA LEU A 140 9.34 -8.78 0.99
C LEU A 140 9.27 -10.04 0.12
N HIS A 141 8.79 -11.14 0.68
CA HIS A 141 8.45 -12.33 -0.09
C HIS A 141 7.20 -12.05 -0.95
N GLY A 142 7.29 -12.38 -2.25
CA GLY A 142 6.21 -12.10 -3.21
C GLY A 142 4.99 -13.03 -3.11
N GLY A 143 5.07 -14.13 -2.35
CA GLY A 143 4.01 -15.14 -2.34
C GLY A 143 4.07 -16.08 -3.54
N ALA A 144 3.41 -17.23 -3.40
CA ALA A 144 3.04 -18.04 -4.55
C ALA A 144 1.89 -17.33 -5.30
N ASN A 145 1.84 -17.50 -6.63
CA ASN A 145 0.71 -17.01 -7.40
C ASN A 145 -0.53 -17.88 -7.12
N LEU A 146 -1.43 -17.39 -6.26
CA LEU A 146 -2.69 -18.05 -5.92
C LEU A 146 -3.84 -17.68 -6.88
N LEU A 147 -3.57 -16.85 -7.90
CA LEU A 147 -4.61 -16.48 -8.85
C LEU A 147 -5.00 -17.71 -9.69
N PRO A 148 -6.30 -18.00 -9.79
CA PRO A 148 -6.77 -19.07 -10.68
C PRO A 148 -6.44 -18.70 -12.13
N ASP A 149 -6.24 -19.73 -12.95
CA ASP A 149 -6.09 -19.57 -14.39
C ASP A 149 -7.28 -18.80 -14.98
N VAL A 150 -7.01 -17.65 -15.59
CA VAL A 150 -8.04 -16.74 -16.11
C VAL A 150 -8.92 -17.43 -17.16
N ILE A 151 -8.38 -18.33 -17.98
CA ILE A 151 -9.15 -19.07 -18.98
C ILE A 151 -10.11 -20.04 -18.28
N LYS A 152 -9.65 -20.74 -17.24
CA LYS A 152 -10.52 -21.64 -16.46
C LYS A 152 -11.64 -20.85 -15.75
N VAL A 153 -11.34 -19.67 -15.22
CA VAL A 153 -12.35 -18.77 -14.64
C VAL A 153 -13.38 -18.36 -15.69
N LEU A 154 -12.93 -17.92 -16.86
CA LEU A 154 -13.81 -17.48 -17.95
C LEU A 154 -14.67 -18.61 -18.53
N LEU A 155 -14.14 -19.84 -18.60
CA LEU A 155 -14.91 -21.01 -19.04
C LEU A 155 -16.02 -21.33 -18.03
N ARG A 156 -15.71 -21.39 -16.73
CA ARG A 156 -16.71 -21.60 -15.67
C ARG A 156 -17.76 -20.49 -15.64
N PHE A 157 -17.33 -19.25 -15.79
CA PHE A 157 -18.24 -18.09 -15.83
C PHE A 157 -19.25 -18.15 -16.99
N ARG A 158 -18.96 -18.92 -18.06
CA ARG A 158 -19.86 -19.13 -19.20
C ARG A 158 -20.67 -20.42 -19.14
N GLN A 159 -20.50 -21.25 -18.11
CA GLN A 159 -21.22 -22.53 -18.01
C GLN A 159 -22.71 -22.35 -17.70
N ASP A 160 -23.03 -21.31 -16.94
CA ASP A 160 -24.41 -21.02 -16.52
C ASP A 160 -25.00 -19.86 -17.34
N GLU A 161 -26.32 -19.87 -17.50
CA GLU A 161 -27.07 -18.85 -18.25
C GLU A 161 -27.01 -17.46 -17.58
N ILE A 162 -26.86 -17.43 -16.25
CA ILE A 162 -26.88 -16.21 -15.44
C ILE A 162 -25.57 -16.10 -14.68
N ALA A 163 -24.89 -14.98 -14.86
CA ALA A 163 -23.64 -14.68 -14.17
C ALA A 163 -23.78 -13.42 -13.30
N VAL A 164 -23.34 -13.51 -12.04
CA VAL A 164 -23.30 -12.38 -11.10
C VAL A 164 -21.88 -11.86 -11.01
N THR A 165 -21.72 -10.54 -11.12
CA THR A 165 -20.42 -9.87 -10.99
C THR A 165 -20.51 -8.79 -9.92
N CYS A 166 -19.43 -8.64 -9.14
CA CYS A 166 -19.28 -7.56 -8.18
C CYS A 166 -17.83 -7.07 -8.16
N ASP A 167 -17.65 -5.77 -7.91
CA ASP A 167 -16.33 -5.17 -7.67
C ASP A 167 -16.19 -4.92 -6.16
N ILE A 168 -15.14 -5.47 -5.55
CA ILE A 168 -14.85 -5.25 -4.13
C ILE A 168 -14.06 -3.95 -4.01
N GLU A 169 -14.77 -2.86 -3.70
CA GLU A 169 -14.14 -1.57 -3.52
C GLU A 169 -13.06 -1.63 -2.42
N LYS A 170 -11.83 -1.25 -2.78
CA LYS A 170 -10.70 -1.14 -1.83
C LYS A 170 -10.42 -2.46 -1.07
N ALA A 171 -10.45 -3.59 -1.79
CA ALA A 171 -10.20 -4.93 -1.22
C ALA A 171 -8.92 -5.02 -0.37
N PHE A 172 -7.80 -4.44 -0.81
CA PHE A 172 -6.54 -4.47 -0.05
C PHE A 172 -6.58 -3.66 1.24
N LEU A 173 -7.46 -2.65 1.33
CA LEU A 173 -7.67 -1.85 2.55
C LEU A 173 -8.64 -2.52 3.55
N GLN A 174 -8.99 -3.78 3.33
CA GLN A 174 -9.77 -4.56 4.29
C GLN A 174 -8.90 -5.31 5.31
N TYR A 175 -7.58 -5.36 5.09
CA TYR A 175 -6.61 -6.06 5.95
C TYR A 175 -5.87 -5.07 6.85
N ARG A 176 -5.87 -5.28 8.16
CA ARG A 176 -5.03 -4.52 9.09
C ARG A 176 -3.57 -4.92 8.95
N ILE A 177 -2.69 -3.93 9.02
CA ILE A 177 -1.25 -4.12 9.16
C ILE A 177 -0.94 -4.20 10.66
N HIS A 178 -0.20 -5.25 11.03
CA HIS A 178 0.31 -5.44 12.38
C HIS A 178 1.03 -4.17 12.86
N PRO A 179 0.77 -3.66 14.08
CA PRO A 179 1.34 -2.40 14.58
C PRO A 179 2.85 -2.26 14.36
N ASP A 180 3.60 -3.33 14.63
CA ASP A 180 5.07 -3.33 14.51
C ASP A 180 5.57 -3.16 13.07
N HIS A 181 4.72 -3.44 12.06
CA HIS A 181 5.11 -3.40 10.66
C HIS A 181 4.65 -2.10 9.96
N ARG A 182 3.84 -1.26 10.63
CA ARG A 182 3.36 0.02 10.07
C ARG A 182 4.50 1.01 9.84
N THR A 183 5.58 0.86 10.60
CA THR A 183 6.78 1.70 10.50
C THR A 183 7.48 1.61 9.14
N PHE A 184 7.23 0.53 8.39
CA PHE A 184 7.76 0.32 7.03
C PHE A 184 6.86 0.88 5.93
N LEU A 185 5.68 1.39 6.30
CA LEU A 185 4.67 1.90 5.39
C LEU A 185 4.38 3.38 5.66
N ARG A 186 5.41 4.14 6.08
CA ARG A 186 5.27 5.56 6.38
C ARG A 186 5.26 6.37 5.07
N TYR A 187 4.63 7.54 5.07
CA TYR A 187 4.66 8.49 3.95
C TYR A 187 4.46 9.91 4.46
N PHE A 188 4.78 10.91 3.62
CA PHE A 188 4.65 12.32 3.96
C PHE A 188 3.49 13.00 3.23
N TRP A 189 2.78 13.88 3.94
CA TRP A 189 1.79 14.78 3.33
C TRP A 189 1.59 16.06 4.16
N PRO A 190 1.48 17.24 3.52
CA PRO A 190 1.00 18.45 4.20
C PRO A 190 -0.52 18.43 4.26
N GLN A 191 -1.08 17.95 5.37
CA GLN A 191 -2.53 17.85 5.53
C GLN A 191 -3.19 19.24 5.47
N GLY A 192 -4.20 19.40 4.62
CA GLY A 192 -4.90 20.68 4.47
C GLY A 192 -4.21 21.66 3.53
N ILE A 193 -3.21 21.20 2.76
CA ILE A 193 -2.49 22.02 1.76
C ILE A 193 -3.43 22.66 0.74
N SER A 194 -4.60 22.07 0.50
CA SER A 194 -5.62 22.63 -0.39
C SER A 194 -6.22 23.95 0.12
N LYS A 195 -6.21 24.17 1.44
CA LYS A 195 -6.75 25.36 2.11
C LYS A 195 -5.65 26.29 2.63
N ASN A 196 -4.53 25.73 3.07
CA ASN A 196 -3.38 26.46 3.58
C ASN A 196 -2.11 26.05 2.80
N PRO A 197 -1.62 26.90 1.88
CA PRO A 197 -0.38 26.62 1.12
C PRO A 197 0.88 26.41 1.96
N GLN A 198 0.86 26.81 3.24
CA GLN A 198 1.96 26.65 4.21
C GLN A 198 1.70 25.51 5.21
N ALA A 199 0.77 24.59 4.91
CA ALA A 199 0.48 23.44 5.77
C ALA A 199 1.77 22.64 6.06
N PRO A 200 2.06 22.32 7.34
CA PRO A 200 3.27 21.61 7.71
C PRO A 200 3.25 20.18 7.16
N ILE A 201 4.39 19.74 6.64
CA ILE A 201 4.55 18.35 6.19
C ILE A 201 4.61 17.45 7.42
N SER A 202 3.64 16.55 7.53
CA SER A 202 3.55 15.53 8.57
C SER A 202 3.80 14.14 7.98
N SER A 203 4.14 13.19 8.85
CA SER A 203 4.30 11.78 8.47
C SER A 203 3.14 10.94 8.96
N PHE A 204 2.75 9.97 8.15
CA PHE A 204 1.61 9.07 8.37
C PHE A 204 2.04 7.64 8.10
N ALA A 205 1.42 6.66 8.74
CA ALA A 205 1.67 5.24 8.53
C ALA A 205 0.39 4.54 8.04
N LEU A 206 0.52 3.57 7.15
CA LEU A 206 -0.60 2.73 6.75
C LEU A 206 -0.98 1.77 7.88
N VAL A 207 -2.29 1.64 8.12
CA VAL A 207 -2.87 0.79 9.18
C VAL A 207 -3.84 -0.20 8.59
N SER A 208 -4.86 0.34 7.91
CA SER A 208 -6.01 -0.34 7.30
C SER A 208 -6.96 -1.06 8.26
N ASP A 209 -7.92 -0.33 8.85
CA ASP A 209 -9.28 -0.82 9.15
C ASP A 209 -10.29 0.25 8.73
N ARG A 210 -11.44 -0.13 8.19
CA ARG A 210 -12.55 0.78 7.81
C ARG A 210 -13.39 0.99 9.07
N ASP A 211 -13.34 2.17 9.71
CA ASP A 211 -14.07 2.41 10.98
C ASP A 211 -15.56 2.00 10.85
N PRO A 212 -16.05 1.00 11.62
CA PRO A 212 -17.45 0.58 11.60
C PRO A 212 -18.43 1.70 11.97
N ARG A 213 -17.99 2.72 12.73
CA ARG A 213 -18.83 3.84 13.17
C ARG A 213 -19.11 4.87 12.07
N VAL A 214 -18.39 4.79 10.94
CA VAL A 214 -18.73 5.57 9.74
C VAL A 214 -19.98 5.00 9.04
N GLN A 215 -20.53 3.87 9.51
CA GLN A 215 -21.75 3.23 8.98
C GLN A 215 -23.09 3.81 9.48
N GLN A 216 -23.16 4.89 10.27
CA GLN A 216 -24.46 5.51 10.61
C GLN A 216 -24.96 6.56 9.60
N ALA A 217 -24.46 6.57 8.37
CA ALA A 217 -24.86 7.54 7.34
C ALA A 217 -25.31 6.92 6.00
N PHE A 218 -25.96 5.75 6.05
CA PHE A 218 -26.83 5.27 4.98
C PHE A 218 -28.17 4.82 5.55
#